data_AF-A0A1J3FWA9-F1
#
_entry.id   AF-A0A1J3FWA9-F1
#
_cell.length_a   1.000
_cell.length_b   1.000
_cell.length_c   1.000
_cell.angle_alpha   90.00
_cell.angle_beta   90.00
_cell.angle_gamma   90.00
#
_symmetry.space_group_name_H-M   'P 1'
#
loop_
_entity.id
_entity.type
_entity.pdbx_description
1 polymer ?
#
loop_
_entity_poly.entity_id
_entity_poly.type
_entity_poly.pdbx_seq_one_letter_code
_entity_poly.pdbx_strand_id
1 'polypeptide(L)'
;MKNRSYYKIPHTLGKKSICRKSKEIYLKTGKRPTRAEIFVCSRQRVDGSFVNEEAQELSEKLAHTRTQDTGNTSRYGTNDEFSQVFGA
;
A
#
# COMPACT_ATOMS: atom_id res chain seq x y z
N MET A 1 8.39 -19.62 15.21
CA MET A 1 8.18 -18.33 14.52
C MET A 1 8.50 -18.52 13.04
N LYS A 2 7.61 -18.13 12.12
CA LYS A 2 7.94 -18.14 10.69
C LYS A 2 8.88 -16.97 10.38
N ASN A 3 9.94 -17.22 9.61
CA ASN A 3 10.91 -16.20 9.22
C ASN A 3 10.37 -15.32 8.09
N ARG A 4 10.98 -14.15 7.87
CA ARG A 4 10.50 -13.17 6.87
C ARG A 4 10.57 -13.69 5.43
N SER A 5 11.45 -14.65 5.16
CA SER A 5 11.61 -15.27 3.83
C SER A 5 10.41 -16.12 3.41
N TYR A 6 9.50 -16.47 4.32
CA TYR A 6 8.27 -17.19 3.97
C TYR A 6 7.22 -16.29 3.30
N TYR A 7 7.30 -14.98 3.50
CA TYR A 7 6.35 -14.05 2.87
C TYR A 7 6.77 -13.78 1.43
N LYS A 8 5.86 -14.03 0.49
CA LYS A 8 6.04 -13.73 -0.95
C LYS A 8 6.32 -12.25 -1.19
N ILE A 9 5.61 -11.38 -0.45
CA ILE A 9 5.66 -9.93 -0.61
C ILE A 9 6.01 -9.26 0.74
N PRO A 10 7.28 -9.29 1.15
CA PRO A 10 7.69 -8.74 2.43
C PRO A 10 7.64 -7.20 2.41
N HIS A 11 7.37 -6.57 3.56
CA HIS A 11 7.44 -5.12 3.69
C HIS A 11 8.86 -4.64 4.03
N THR A 12 9.21 -3.43 3.59
CA THR A 12 10.54 -2.81 3.73
C THR A 12 10.68 -1.92 4.96
N LEU A 13 9.63 -1.81 5.80
CA LEU A 13 9.58 -0.91 6.97
C LEU A 13 10.50 -1.31 8.14
N GLY A 14 11.21 -2.44 8.05
CA GLY A 14 12.14 -2.89 9.08
C GLY A 14 11.45 -3.33 10.37
N LYS A 15 11.61 -2.55 11.46
CA LYS A 15 10.90 -2.73 12.75
C LYS A 15 9.74 -1.74 12.93
N LYS A 16 9.49 -0.88 11.95
CA LYS A 16 8.45 0.14 12.03
C LYS A 16 7.08 -0.48 11.72
N SER A 17 6.11 -0.22 12.58
CA SER A 17 4.73 -0.67 12.36
C SER A 17 4.05 0.15 11.25
N ILE A 18 3.02 -0.43 10.65
CA ILE A 18 2.18 0.24 9.66
C ILE A 18 1.54 1.50 10.25
N CYS A 19 1.08 1.47 11.50
CA CYS A 19 0.50 2.64 12.17
C CYS A 19 1.48 3.81 12.25
N ARG A 20 2.76 3.54 12.55
CA ARG A 20 3.80 4.57 12.57
C ARG A 20 4.05 5.14 11.17
N LYS A 21 4.13 4.29 10.14
CA LYS A 21 4.27 4.74 8.76
C LYS A 21 3.06 5.57 8.30
N SER A 22 1.85 5.15 8.65
CA SER A 22 0.62 5.89 8.37
C SER A 22 0.63 7.28 9.01
N LYS A 23 1.05 7.38 10.29
CA LYS A 23 1.24 8.66 10.97
C LYS A 23 2.28 9.54 10.29
N GLU A 24 3.41 8.98 9.87
CA GLU A 24 4.45 9.74 9.14
C GLU A 24 3.92 10.29 7.81
N ILE A 25 3.12 9.51 7.07
CA ILE A 25 2.52 9.98 5.82
C ILE A 25 1.52 11.10 6.12
N TYR A 26 0.65 10.93 7.12
CA TYR A 26 -0.30 11.96 7.55
C TYR A 26 0.40 13.28 7.94
N LEU A 27 1.48 13.21 8.71
CA LEU A 27 2.24 14.39 9.10
C LEU A 27 2.92 15.10 7.91
N LYS A 28 3.28 14.36 6.86
CA LYS A 28 3.91 14.92 5.65
C LYS A 28 2.91 15.53 4.67
N THR A 29 1.74 14.90 4.49
CA THR A 29 0.77 15.29 3.46
C THR A 29 -0.44 16.04 4.01
N GLY A 30 -0.63 16.04 5.34
CA GLY A 30 -1.83 16.53 6.01
C GLY A 30 -3.07 15.67 5.77
N LYS A 31 -2.95 14.55 5.03
CA LYS A 31 -4.07 13.70 4.61
C LYS A 31 -3.87 12.28 5.14
N ARG A 32 -4.94 11.69 5.65
CA ARG A 32 -4.90 10.30 6.13
C ARG A 32 -4.70 9.37 4.93
N PRO A 33 -3.64 8.53 4.93
CA PRO A 33 -3.36 7.70 3.77
C PRO A 33 -4.37 6.57 3.59
N THR A 34 -4.64 6.18 2.34
CA THR A 34 -5.48 5.02 2.03
C THR A 34 -4.73 3.71 2.26
N ARG A 35 -5.47 2.59 2.27
CA ARG A 35 -4.86 1.25 2.41
C ARG A 35 -3.91 0.94 1.25
N ALA A 36 -4.25 1.35 0.04
CA ALA A 36 -3.39 1.21 -1.13
C ALA A 36 -2.12 2.07 -1.02
N GLU A 37 -2.24 3.33 -0.60
CA GLU A 37 -1.07 4.18 -0.39
C GLU A 37 -0.12 3.60 0.65
N ILE A 38 -0.67 3.06 1.75
CA ILE A 38 0.11 2.35 2.76
C ILE A 38 0.79 1.11 2.17
N PHE A 39 0.10 0.33 1.34
CA PHE A 39 0.66 -0.84 0.68
C PHE A 39 1.86 -0.46 -0.19
N VAL A 40 1.69 0.49 -1.12
CA VAL A 40 2.76 0.97 -2.01
C VAL A 40 3.94 1.47 -1.18
N CYS A 41 3.70 2.40 -0.26
CA CYS A 41 4.75 3.01 0.58
C CYS A 41 5.51 2.04 1.49
N SER A 42 4.97 0.85 1.75
CA SER A 42 5.58 -0.14 2.64
C SER A 42 6.28 -1.27 1.90
N ARG A 43 6.08 -1.39 0.58
CA ARG A 43 6.76 -2.35 -0.29
C ARG A 43 7.77 -1.67 -1.23
N GLN A 44 7.74 -0.34 -1.28
CA GLN A 44 8.75 0.47 -1.92
C GLN A 44 9.98 0.66 -1.02
N ARG A 45 11.16 0.65 -1.63
CA ARG A 45 12.45 0.96 -1.02
C ARG A 45 12.71 2.48 -1.11
N VAL A 46 13.80 2.93 -0.47
CA VAL A 46 14.16 4.36 -0.40
C VAL A 46 14.55 4.93 -1.76
N ASP A 47 15.12 4.10 -2.63
CA ASP A 47 15.45 4.38 -4.03
C ASP A 47 14.22 4.41 -4.96
N GLY A 48 13.03 4.09 -4.44
CA GLY A 48 11.80 4.02 -5.22
C GLY A 48 11.54 2.67 -5.88
N SER A 49 12.48 1.71 -5.80
CA SER A 49 12.29 0.37 -6.35
C SER A 49 11.37 -0.49 -5.47
N PHE A 50 10.72 -1.48 -6.05
CA PHE A 50 9.89 -2.43 -5.30
C PHE A 50 10.72 -3.60 -4.76
N VAL A 51 10.21 -4.23 -3.72
CA VAL A 51 10.88 -5.38 -3.08
C VAL A 51 11.00 -6.60 -4.02
N ASN A 52 10.03 -6.79 -4.91
CA ASN A 52 9.96 -7.83 -5.93
C ASN A 52 9.00 -7.39 -7.06
N GLU A 53 8.99 -8.15 -8.17
CA GLU A 53 8.12 -7.91 -9.33
C GLU A 53 6.64 -8.00 -8.95
N GLU A 54 6.25 -8.98 -8.12
CA GLU A 54 4.85 -9.14 -7.68
C GLU A 54 4.34 -7.90 -6.91
N ALA A 55 5.18 -7.27 -6.05
CA ALA A 55 4.82 -6.03 -5.38
C ALA A 55 4.65 -4.87 -6.36
N GLN A 56 5.48 -4.83 -7.40
CA GLN A 56 5.41 -3.82 -8.44
C GLN A 56 4.09 -3.96 -9.21
N GLU A 57 3.78 -5.15 -9.73
CA GLU A 57 2.54 -5.42 -10.46
C GLU A 57 1.30 -5.06 -9.65
N LEU A 58 1.26 -5.43 -8.36
CA LEU A 58 0.14 -5.09 -7.48
C LEU A 58 0.05 -3.58 -7.24
N SER A 59 1.18 -2.89 -7.12
CA SER A 59 1.21 -1.44 -6.93
C SER A 59 0.74 -0.71 -8.19
N GLU A 60 1.10 -1.21 -9.37
CA GLU A 60 0.63 -0.70 -10.66
C GLU A 60 -0.88 -0.93 -10.85
N LYS A 61 -1.41 -2.10 -10.45
CA LYS A 61 -2.85 -2.37 -10.43
C LYS A 61 -3.60 -1.41 -9.52
N LEU A 62 -3.10 -1.19 -8.30
CA LEU A 62 -3.69 -0.22 -7.35
C LEU A 62 -3.70 1.19 -7.92
N ALA A 63 -2.63 1.60 -8.60
CA ALA A 63 -2.54 2.91 -9.24
C ALA A 63 -3.55 3.04 -10.39
N HIS A 64 -3.70 2.01 -11.22
CA HIS A 64 -4.68 1.98 -12.31
C HIS A 64 -6.12 2.08 -11.79
N THR A 65 -6.50 1.27 -10.80
CA THR A 65 -7.84 1.30 -10.20
C THR A 65 -8.19 2.70 -9.70
N ARG A 66 -7.25 3.37 -9.01
CA ARG A 66 -7.46 4.72 -8.49
C ARG A 66 -7.71 5.76 -9.58
N THR A 67 -7.13 5.61 -10.78
CA THR A 67 -7.38 6.54 -11.90
C THR A 67 -8.76 6.36 -12.53
N GLN A 68 -9.32 5.14 -12.48
CA GLN A 68 -10.65 4.83 -13.03
C GLN A 68 -11.77 5.34 -12.09
N ASP A 69 -11.55 5.32 -10.77
CA ASP A 69 -12.55 5.67 -9.75
C ASP A 69 -12.72 7.20 -9.50
N THR A 70 -12.59 8.03 -10.53
CA THR A 70 -12.76 9.50 -10.43
C THR A 70 -14.17 9.96 -10.01
N GLY A 71 -15.16 9.05 -9.93
CA GLY A 71 -16.56 9.37 -9.64
C GLY A 71 -17.15 8.90 -8.31
N ASN A 72 -16.53 7.96 -7.57
CA ASN A 72 -17.17 7.42 -6.36
C ASN A 72 -16.16 6.85 -5.34
N THR A 73 -15.49 7.73 -4.59
CA THR A 73 -14.52 7.31 -3.57
C THR A 73 -15.05 7.62 -2.18
N SER A 74 -16.02 6.83 -1.70
CA SER A 74 -16.20 6.72 -0.25
C SER A 74 -14.92 6.13 0.33
N ARG A 75 -14.10 6.97 0.98
CA ARG A 75 -12.91 6.55 1.73
C ARG A 75 -13.19 5.53 2.84
N TYR A 76 -14.47 5.29 3.11
CA TYR A 76 -15.00 4.40 4.14
C TYR A 76 -15.88 3.29 3.54
N GLY A 77 -15.90 3.14 2.21
CA GLY A 77 -16.63 2.08 1.52
C GLY A 77 -15.89 0.74 1.58
N THR A 78 -16.64 -0.35 1.54
CA THR A 78 -16.09 -1.72 1.47
C THR A 78 -15.40 -2.02 0.13
N ASN A 79 -15.65 -1.20 -0.90
CA ASN A 79 -15.21 -1.39 -2.28
C ASN A 79 -14.14 -0.37 -2.71
N ASP A 80 -13.12 -0.16 -1.88
CA ASP A 80 -11.98 0.71 -2.21
C ASP A 80 -11.01 0.03 -3.18
N GLU A 81 -10.04 0.80 -3.69
CA GLU A 81 -9.07 0.31 -4.67
C GLU A 81 -8.30 -0.93 -4.18
N PHE A 82 -8.11 -1.03 -2.86
CA PHE A 82 -7.40 -2.13 -2.22
C PHE A 82 -8.26 -3.40 -2.21
N SER A 83 -9.55 -3.29 -1.87
CA SER A 83 -10.50 -4.39 -1.94
C SER A 83 -10.63 -4.94 -3.36
N GLN A 84 -10.61 -4.08 -4.38
CA GLN A 84 -10.71 -4.51 -5.78
C GLN A 84 -9.50 -5.34 -6.24
N VAL A 85 -8.28 -4.96 -5.83
CA VAL A 85 -7.05 -5.66 -6.24
C VAL A 85 -6.82 -6.94 -5.43
N PHE A 86 -7.13 -6.94 -4.14
CA PHE A 86 -6.81 -8.06 -3.25
C PHE A 86 -7.99 -8.97 -2.93
N GLY A 87 -9.22 -8.56 -3.22
CA GLY A 87 -10.43 -9.29 -2.82
C GLY A 87 -10.59 -9.29 -1.30
N ALA A 88 -11.23 -8.25 -0.75
CA ALA A 88 -11.52 -8.13 0.68
C ALA A 88 -12.91 -8.63 1.04
#